data_AF-A0A6H1ZP05-F1
#
_entry.id   AF-A0A6H1ZP05-F1
#
_cell.length_a   1.000
_cell.length_b   1.000
_cell.length_c   1.000
_cell.angle_alpha   90.00
_cell.angle_beta   90.00
_cell.angle_gamma   90.00
#
_symmetry.space_group_name_H-M   'P 1'
#
loop_
_entity.id
_entity.type
_entity.pdbx_description
1 polymer ?
#
loop_
_entity_poly.entity_id
_entity_poly.type
_entity_poly.pdbx_seq_one_letter_code
_entity_poly.pdbx_strand_id
1 'polypeptide(L)'
;MLDFLPMDLSPGWDIPKFTRGEILRQPQVPKMLHLVNPRTVLGATWWNKTRQVAYATNNYCCWACGVHKSRSYRRRLEAHESYTIDYREGLAELREVQALCSLCHGFIHMGRTNALWSKREISTRLYLDTVVHGYWILAQAGLKPWPHTREIFEPDYTPESEPAIAPWGKWRMKIGDRLYQSPFKSFAEWERYFNHG
;
A
#
# COMPACT_ATOMS: atom_id res chain seq x y z
N MET A 1 24.43 4.82 -23.31
CA MET A 1 23.24 4.38 -24.06
C MET A 1 22.93 2.99 -23.54
N LEU A 2 21.94 2.85 -22.65
CA LEU A 2 21.51 1.53 -22.21
C LEU A 2 20.50 1.06 -23.23
N ASP A 3 20.90 0.08 -24.04
CA ASP A 3 20.07 -0.53 -25.04
C ASP A 3 18.81 -1.10 -24.37
N PHE A 4 17.67 -0.52 -24.73
CA PHE A 4 16.37 -1.12 -24.51
C PHE A 4 16.33 -2.39 -25.35
N LEU A 5 16.76 -3.52 -24.76
CA LEU A 5 16.47 -4.85 -25.30
C LEU A 5 14.96 -4.90 -25.63
N PRO A 6 14.58 -5.31 -26.85
CA PRO A 6 13.18 -5.40 -27.23
C PRO A 6 12.47 -6.31 -26.23
N MET A 7 11.30 -5.87 -25.76
CA MET A 7 10.39 -6.69 -24.97
C MET A 7 10.18 -8.00 -25.72
N ASP A 8 10.79 -9.06 -25.20
CA ASP A 8 10.54 -10.43 -25.61
C ASP A 8 9.03 -10.71 -25.48
N LEU A 9 8.36 -10.86 -26.62
CA LEU A 9 6.95 -11.24 -26.74
C LEU A 9 6.79 -12.76 -26.66
N SER A 10 7.59 -13.44 -25.83
CA SER A 10 7.43 -14.86 -25.58
C SER A 10 6.06 -15.13 -24.93
N PRO A 11 5.34 -16.18 -25.32
CA PRO A 11 4.01 -16.48 -24.78
C PRO A 11 4.03 -16.53 -23.25
N GLY A 12 3.15 -15.74 -22.61
CA GLY A 12 2.99 -15.75 -21.14
C GLY A 12 3.68 -14.64 -20.36
N TRP A 13 4.35 -13.70 -21.03
CA TRP A 13 4.99 -12.54 -20.36
C TRP A 13 3.99 -11.58 -19.70
N ASP A 14 2.70 -11.63 -20.06
CA ASP A 14 1.62 -10.83 -19.49
C ASP A 14 0.69 -11.64 -18.58
N ILE A 15 1.04 -12.90 -18.30
CA ILE A 15 0.30 -13.80 -17.41
C ILE A 15 0.91 -13.70 -16.01
N PRO A 16 0.11 -13.42 -14.97
CA PRO A 16 0.61 -13.40 -13.60
C PRO A 16 1.10 -14.80 -13.19
N LYS A 17 2.25 -14.86 -12.52
CA LYS A 17 2.74 -16.09 -11.86
C LYS A 17 1.92 -16.41 -10.61
N PHE A 18 1.37 -15.39 -9.96
CA PHE A 18 0.55 -15.50 -8.76
C PHE A 18 -0.43 -14.33 -8.62
N THR A 19 -1.44 -14.53 -7.78
CA THR A 19 -2.33 -13.49 -7.25
C THR A 19 -2.49 -13.66 -5.74
N ARG A 20 -2.60 -12.55 -5.02
CA ARG A 20 -2.61 -12.44 -3.56
C ARG A 20 -3.63 -11.39 -3.11
N GLY A 21 -4.90 -11.77 -3.09
CA GLY A 21 -6.01 -10.87 -2.75
C GLY A 21 -5.91 -10.31 -1.32
N GLU A 22 -5.26 -11.05 -0.41
CA GLU A 22 -4.99 -10.65 0.97
C GLU A 22 -4.13 -9.40 1.12
N ILE A 23 -3.36 -9.02 0.09
CA ILE A 23 -2.61 -7.77 0.05
C ILE A 23 -3.55 -6.56 0.22
N LEU A 24 -4.79 -6.65 -0.27
CA LEU A 24 -5.78 -5.59 -0.16
C LEU A 24 -6.27 -5.34 1.28
N ARG A 25 -5.86 -6.18 2.25
CA ARG A 25 -6.18 -6.04 3.67
C ARG A 25 -5.06 -5.45 4.52
N GLN A 26 -3.97 -5.01 3.89
CA GLN A 26 -2.83 -4.48 4.64
C GLN A 26 -3.22 -3.21 5.40
N PRO A 27 -2.88 -3.12 6.69
CA PRO A 27 -3.15 -1.93 7.49
C PRO A 27 -2.31 -0.74 7.00
N GLN A 28 -2.82 0.47 7.22
CA GLN A 28 -2.03 1.68 7.01
C GLN A 28 -0.87 1.75 8.00
N VAL A 29 0.24 2.34 7.58
CA VAL A 29 1.35 2.67 8.49
C VAL A 29 0.82 3.61 9.59
N PRO A 30 1.05 3.30 10.88
CA PRO A 30 0.61 4.14 11.99
C PRO A 30 1.19 5.55 11.89
N LYS A 31 0.43 6.56 12.33
CA LYS A 31 0.82 7.98 12.25
C LYS A 31 2.19 8.25 12.88
N MET A 32 2.50 7.54 13.95
CA MET A 32 3.79 7.62 14.65
C MET A 32 4.98 7.28 13.75
N LEU A 33 4.80 6.50 12.69
CA LEU A 33 5.87 6.10 11.76
C LEU A 33 5.78 6.82 10.40
N HIS A 34 4.93 7.83 10.25
CA HIS A 34 4.90 8.63 9.04
C HIS A 34 6.26 9.27 8.80
N LEU A 35 6.68 9.32 7.52
CA LEU A 35 8.02 9.69 7.04
C LEU A 35 9.15 8.68 7.31
N VAL A 36 8.92 7.63 8.10
CA VAL A 36 9.89 6.54 8.35
C VAL A 36 9.62 5.35 7.43
N ASN A 37 9.73 5.58 6.13
CA ASN A 37 9.56 4.53 5.11
C ASN A 37 10.92 4.15 4.48
N PRO A 38 11.06 2.91 3.97
CA PRO A 38 12.24 2.43 3.26
C PRO A 38 12.76 3.36 2.18
N ARG A 39 11.87 4.00 1.40
CA ARG A 39 12.29 4.95 0.37
C ARG A 39 13.03 6.16 0.96
N THR A 40 12.59 6.67 2.11
CA THR A 40 13.27 7.77 2.82
C THR A 40 14.58 7.30 3.42
N VAL A 41 14.58 6.19 4.16
CA VAL A 41 15.74 5.82 5.01
C VAL A 41 16.83 5.00 4.29
N LEU A 42 16.48 4.31 3.20
CA LEU A 42 17.44 3.58 2.35
C LEU A 42 17.76 4.34 1.04
N GLY A 43 17.03 5.42 0.76
CA GLY A 43 17.26 6.31 -0.37
C GLY A 43 16.69 5.84 -1.71
N ALA A 44 16.68 6.77 -2.66
CA ALA A 44 16.03 6.59 -3.97
C ALA A 44 16.68 5.48 -4.82
N THR A 45 17.99 5.27 -4.72
CA THR A 45 18.70 4.21 -5.45
C THR A 45 18.21 2.83 -5.04
N TRP A 46 18.13 2.58 -3.72
CA TRP A 46 17.58 1.33 -3.20
C TRP A 46 16.13 1.16 -3.63
N TRP A 47 15.30 2.19 -3.46
CA TRP A 47 13.89 2.14 -3.84
C TRP A 47 13.68 1.81 -5.32
N ASN A 48 14.43 2.46 -6.21
CA ASN A 48 14.33 2.25 -7.65
C ASN A 48 14.73 0.83 -8.05
N LYS A 49 15.76 0.26 -7.42
CA LYS A 49 16.14 -1.12 -7.65
C LYS A 49 15.06 -2.08 -7.15
N THR A 50 14.63 -1.93 -5.90
CA THR A 50 13.67 -2.83 -5.24
C THR A 50 12.33 -2.85 -5.94
N ARG A 51 11.78 -1.69 -6.34
CA ARG A 51 10.48 -1.65 -7.04
C ARG A 51 10.53 -2.33 -8.41
N GLN A 52 11.65 -2.24 -9.14
CA GLN A 52 11.77 -2.91 -10.45
C GLN A 52 11.85 -4.42 -10.30
N VAL A 53 12.55 -4.91 -9.26
CA VAL A 53 12.52 -6.33 -8.90
C VAL A 53 11.09 -6.77 -8.60
N ALA A 54 10.37 -6.06 -7.73
CA ALA A 54 8.98 -6.39 -7.40
C ALA A 54 8.06 -6.44 -8.64
N TYR A 55 8.24 -5.51 -9.59
CA TYR A 55 7.48 -5.52 -10.85
C TYR A 55 7.80 -6.76 -11.68
N ALA A 56 9.08 -7.11 -11.85
CA ALA A 56 9.51 -8.25 -12.65
C ALA A 56 9.13 -9.61 -12.02
N THR A 57 9.08 -9.70 -10.68
CA THR A 57 8.76 -10.94 -9.95
C THR A 57 7.49 -11.62 -10.46
N ASN A 58 6.44 -10.85 -10.71
CA ASN A 58 5.14 -11.36 -11.16
C ASN A 58 4.83 -11.00 -12.62
N ASN A 59 5.83 -11.02 -13.51
CA ASN A 59 5.65 -10.73 -14.93
C ASN A 59 5.01 -9.35 -15.19
N TYR A 60 5.37 -8.33 -14.41
CA TYR A 60 4.75 -7.00 -14.49
C TYR A 60 3.22 -7.02 -14.34
N CYS A 61 2.69 -8.01 -13.63
CA CYS A 61 1.31 -8.09 -13.21
C CYS A 61 1.13 -7.65 -11.77
N CYS A 62 -0.01 -7.02 -11.49
CA CYS A 62 -0.43 -6.68 -10.13
C CYS A 62 -0.42 -7.93 -9.25
N TRP A 63 0.20 -7.84 -8.08
CA TRP A 63 0.28 -8.95 -7.14
C TRP A 63 -1.07 -9.28 -6.52
N ALA A 64 -1.99 -8.31 -6.41
CA ALA A 64 -3.33 -8.56 -5.90
C ALA A 64 -4.28 -9.15 -6.95
N CYS A 65 -4.41 -8.50 -8.11
CA CYS A 65 -5.42 -8.85 -9.11
C CYS A 65 -4.90 -9.50 -10.40
N GLY A 66 -3.58 -9.61 -10.57
CA GLY A 66 -2.98 -10.22 -11.74
C GLY A 66 -3.01 -9.36 -13.01
N VAL A 67 -3.58 -8.16 -13.00
CA VAL A 67 -3.61 -7.31 -14.21
C VAL A 67 -2.19 -6.87 -14.61
N HIS A 68 -1.81 -7.15 -15.85
CA HIS A 68 -0.55 -6.69 -16.41
C HIS A 68 -0.49 -5.16 -16.51
N LYS A 69 0.69 -4.56 -16.31
CA LYS A 69 0.89 -3.10 -16.31
C LYS A 69 0.35 -2.42 -17.57
N SER A 70 0.42 -3.05 -18.75
CA SER A 70 -0.07 -2.45 -20.01
C SER A 70 -1.60 -2.33 -20.07
N ARG A 71 -2.30 -3.16 -19.30
CA ARG A 71 -3.78 -3.23 -19.18
C ARG A 71 -4.30 -2.56 -17.91
N SER A 72 -3.42 -2.11 -17.01
CA SER A 72 -3.85 -1.38 -15.82
C SER A 72 -4.38 0.00 -16.19
N TYR A 73 -5.26 0.57 -15.35
CA TYR A 73 -5.91 1.87 -15.60
C TYR A 73 -4.91 2.99 -15.95
N ARG A 74 -3.76 3.06 -15.25
CA ARG A 74 -2.69 4.05 -15.51
C ARG A 74 -1.55 3.53 -16.38
N ARG A 75 -1.71 2.37 -17.00
CA ARG A 75 -0.69 1.65 -17.79
C ARG A 75 0.67 1.48 -17.07
N ARG A 76 0.63 1.39 -15.74
CA ARG A 76 1.79 1.26 -14.85
C ARG A 76 1.45 0.46 -13.60
N LEU A 77 2.49 0.04 -12.89
CA LEU A 77 2.39 -0.46 -11.53
C LEU A 77 2.91 0.59 -10.55
N GLU A 78 2.42 0.49 -9.32
CA GLU A 78 2.77 1.32 -8.18
C GLU A 78 3.34 0.36 -7.11
N ALA A 79 4.47 0.71 -6.52
CA ALA A 79 5.10 -0.11 -5.50
C ALA A 79 4.51 0.23 -4.13
N HIS A 80 4.10 -0.78 -3.37
CA HIS A 80 3.49 -0.67 -2.06
C HIS A 80 4.32 -1.43 -1.02
N GLU A 81 4.54 -0.82 0.14
CA GLU A 81 5.29 -1.43 1.24
C GLU A 81 4.32 -2.19 2.16
N SER A 82 4.59 -3.48 2.40
CA SER A 82 3.86 -4.24 3.43
C SER A 82 4.62 -4.24 4.74
N TYR A 83 3.86 -4.19 5.83
CA TYR A 83 4.39 -4.25 7.17
C TYR A 83 3.62 -5.27 8.00
N THR A 84 4.31 -6.00 8.87
CA THR A 84 3.65 -6.52 10.08
C THR A 84 3.73 -5.48 11.16
N ILE A 85 2.62 -5.27 11.88
CA ILE A 85 2.52 -4.25 12.91
C ILE A 85 2.15 -4.92 14.23
N ASP A 86 3.04 -4.78 15.20
CA ASP A 86 2.74 -5.03 16.61
C ASP A 86 2.35 -3.70 17.25
N TYR A 87 1.05 -3.48 17.42
CA TYR A 87 0.51 -2.25 18.01
C TYR A 87 0.84 -2.13 19.51
N ARG A 88 1.02 -3.25 20.21
CA ARG A 88 1.28 -3.26 21.66
C ARG A 88 2.73 -2.89 21.97
N GLU A 89 3.66 -3.38 21.16
CA GLU A 89 5.09 -3.06 21.28
C GLU A 89 5.49 -1.79 20.49
N GLY A 90 4.62 -1.33 19.58
CA GLY A 90 4.89 -0.20 18.71
C GLY A 90 5.97 -0.53 17.67
N LEU A 91 5.89 -1.70 17.05
CA LEU A 91 6.88 -2.15 16.06
C LEU A 91 6.20 -2.42 14.72
N ALA A 92 6.62 -1.70 13.67
CA ALA A 92 6.30 -2.07 12.30
C ALA A 92 7.55 -2.65 11.64
N GLU A 93 7.45 -3.82 11.02
CA GLU A 93 8.56 -4.47 10.31
C GLU A 93 8.23 -4.59 8.83
N LEU A 94 9.09 -4.03 7.96
CA LEU A 94 8.96 -4.16 6.51
C LEU A 94 9.06 -5.63 6.12
N ARG A 95 8.03 -6.13 5.45
CA ARG A 95 8.01 -7.52 4.93
C ARG A 95 8.46 -7.60 3.49
N GLU A 96 7.82 -6.83 2.62
CA GLU A 96 8.11 -6.84 1.19
C GLU A 96 7.60 -5.57 0.50
N VAL A 97 8.23 -5.25 -0.63
CA VAL A 97 7.72 -4.26 -1.58
C VAL A 97 6.94 -4.99 -2.68
N GLN A 98 5.70 -4.58 -2.88
CA GLN A 98 4.72 -5.28 -3.72
C GLN A 98 4.34 -4.43 -4.92
N ALA A 99 4.06 -5.09 -6.04
CA ALA A 99 3.66 -4.41 -7.27
C ALA A 99 2.14 -4.40 -7.42
N LEU A 100 1.52 -3.23 -7.44
CA LEU A 100 0.07 -3.09 -7.54
C LEU A 100 -0.35 -2.25 -8.74
N CYS A 101 -1.50 -2.56 -9.33
CA CYS A 101 -2.14 -1.64 -10.26
C CYS A 101 -2.72 -0.44 -9.51
N SER A 102 -3.01 0.65 -10.21
CA SER A 102 -3.52 1.88 -9.57
C SER A 102 -4.86 1.70 -8.86
N LEU A 103 -5.71 0.75 -9.30
CA LEU A 103 -6.97 0.44 -8.61
C LEU A 103 -6.70 -0.31 -7.29
N CYS A 104 -5.92 -1.40 -7.32
CA CYS A 104 -5.55 -2.12 -6.10
C CYS A 104 -4.79 -1.24 -5.10
N HIS A 105 -3.86 -0.41 -5.58
CA HIS A 105 -3.11 0.52 -4.73
C HIS A 105 -4.01 1.61 -4.13
N GLY A 106 -4.93 2.16 -4.94
CA GLY A 106 -5.95 3.09 -4.45
C GLY A 106 -6.88 2.45 -3.41
N PHE A 107 -7.21 1.17 -3.57
CA PHE A 107 -8.05 0.44 -2.63
C PHE A 107 -7.35 0.19 -1.29
N ILE A 108 -6.08 -0.23 -1.28
CA ILE A 108 -5.34 -0.36 -0.02
C ILE A 108 -5.29 0.98 0.71
N HIS A 109 -5.12 2.08 -0.03
CA HIS A 109 -5.17 3.44 0.50
C HIS A 109 -6.57 4.07 0.44
N MET A 110 -7.63 3.33 0.74
CA MET A 110 -9.02 3.82 0.62
C MET A 110 -9.27 5.14 1.37
N GLY A 111 -8.69 5.34 2.56
CA GLY A 111 -8.82 6.62 3.29
C GLY A 111 -8.29 7.82 2.49
N ARG A 112 -7.13 7.68 1.83
CA ARG A 112 -6.58 8.71 0.95
C ARG A 112 -7.40 8.84 -0.33
N THR A 113 -7.80 7.73 -0.94
CA THR A 113 -8.61 7.71 -2.15
C THR A 113 -9.96 8.41 -1.94
N ASN A 114 -10.61 8.18 -0.79
CA ASN A 114 -11.83 8.88 -0.39
C ASN A 114 -11.59 10.38 -0.22
N ALA A 115 -10.52 10.79 0.47
CA ALA A 115 -10.18 12.20 0.63
C ALA A 115 -9.95 12.92 -0.71
N LEU A 116 -9.24 12.30 -1.65
CA LEU A 116 -9.03 12.85 -3.00
C LEU A 116 -10.35 12.98 -3.77
N TRP A 117 -11.25 12.00 -3.64
CA TRP A 117 -12.56 12.06 -4.28
C TRP A 117 -13.44 13.16 -3.67
N SER A 118 -13.49 13.30 -2.35
CA SER A 118 -14.23 14.38 -1.67
C SER A 118 -13.73 15.77 -2.06
N LYS A 119 -12.42 15.92 -2.30
CA LYS A 119 -11.79 17.14 -2.81
C LYS A 119 -11.93 17.34 -4.32
N ARG A 120 -12.59 16.41 -5.02
CA ARG A 120 -12.74 16.40 -6.50
C ARG A 120 -11.43 16.33 -7.28
N GLU A 121 -10.36 15.82 -6.67
CA GLU A 121 -9.05 15.62 -7.31
C GLU A 121 -9.01 14.34 -8.16
N ILE A 122 -9.96 13.43 -7.96
CA ILE A 122 -10.18 12.27 -8.82
C ILE A 122 -11.66 12.19 -9.24
N SER A 123 -11.92 11.59 -10.41
CA SER A 123 -13.28 11.42 -10.91
C SER A 123 -14.07 10.40 -10.08
N THR A 124 -15.39 10.59 -9.99
CA THR A 124 -16.30 9.60 -9.41
C THR A 124 -16.14 8.22 -10.07
N ARG A 125 -15.87 8.18 -11.38
CA ARG A 125 -15.63 6.91 -12.08
C ARG A 125 -14.41 6.17 -11.54
N LEU A 126 -13.27 6.85 -11.40
CA LEU A 126 -12.05 6.23 -10.85
C LEU A 126 -12.25 5.78 -9.40
N TYR A 127 -12.97 6.57 -8.60
CA TYR A 127 -13.32 6.20 -7.23
C TYR A 127 -14.15 4.91 -7.19
N LEU A 128 -15.26 4.85 -7.94
CA LEU A 128 -16.13 3.68 -7.99
C LEU A 128 -15.41 2.44 -8.56
N ASP A 129 -14.63 2.61 -9.63
CA ASP A 129 -13.83 1.51 -10.20
C ASP A 129 -12.83 0.95 -9.17
N THR A 130 -12.23 1.83 -8.36
CA THR A 130 -11.30 1.42 -7.28
C THR A 130 -12.02 0.58 -6.23
N VAL A 131 -13.18 1.05 -5.76
CA VAL A 131 -13.99 0.37 -4.75
C VAL A 131 -14.47 -0.98 -5.27
N VAL A 132 -15.17 -0.99 -6.40
CA VAL A 132 -15.73 -2.23 -6.99
C VAL A 132 -14.63 -3.25 -7.27
N HIS A 133 -13.50 -2.81 -7.83
CA HIS A 133 -12.38 -3.71 -8.13
C HIS A 133 -11.82 -4.35 -6.86
N GLY A 134 -11.56 -3.58 -5.81
CA GLY A 134 -10.99 -4.12 -4.57
C GLY A 134 -11.94 -5.07 -3.84
N TYR A 135 -13.22 -4.71 -3.73
CA TYR A 135 -14.24 -5.61 -3.16
C TYR A 135 -14.36 -6.91 -3.96
N TRP A 136 -14.34 -6.84 -5.29
CA TRP A 136 -14.38 -8.03 -6.13
C TRP A 136 -13.18 -8.95 -5.89
N ILE A 137 -11.96 -8.42 -5.84
CA ILE A 137 -10.75 -9.21 -5.56
C ILE A 137 -10.80 -9.87 -4.18
N LEU A 138 -11.24 -9.13 -3.15
CA LEU A 138 -11.40 -9.69 -1.82
C LEU A 138 -12.45 -10.80 -1.79
N ALA A 139 -13.60 -10.60 -2.45
CA ALA A 139 -14.64 -11.61 -2.54
C ALA A 139 -14.17 -12.89 -3.24
N GLN A 140 -13.40 -12.78 -4.33
CA GLN A 140 -12.78 -13.93 -5.00
C GLN A 140 -11.81 -14.70 -4.09
N ALA A 141 -11.16 -14.01 -3.15
CA ALA A 141 -10.27 -14.62 -2.16
C ALA A 141 -11.00 -15.13 -0.90
N GLY A 142 -12.33 -14.99 -0.80
CA GLY A 142 -13.08 -15.32 0.41
C GLY A 142 -12.79 -14.39 1.59
N LEU A 143 -12.37 -13.15 1.32
CA LEU A 143 -11.92 -12.18 2.31
C LEU A 143 -12.87 -10.98 2.42
N LYS A 144 -12.83 -10.33 3.58
CA LYS A 144 -13.48 -9.03 3.82
C LYS A 144 -12.44 -7.90 3.80
N PRO A 145 -12.83 -6.65 3.52
CA PRO A 145 -11.92 -5.50 3.60
C PRO A 145 -11.37 -5.31 5.01
N TRP A 146 -10.28 -4.54 5.10
CA TRP A 146 -9.75 -4.07 6.38
C TRP A 146 -10.81 -3.24 7.13
N PRO A 147 -10.94 -3.33 8.47
CA PRO A 147 -11.96 -2.62 9.26
C PRO A 147 -12.15 -1.15 8.86
N HIS A 148 -11.06 -0.39 8.75
CA HIS A 148 -11.15 1.03 8.38
C HIS A 148 -11.71 1.25 6.96
N THR A 149 -11.50 0.31 6.04
CA THR A 149 -12.15 0.37 4.72
C THR A 149 -13.64 0.09 4.85
N ARG A 150 -14.04 -0.84 5.73
CA ARG A 150 -15.46 -1.16 5.98
C ARG A 150 -16.17 0.02 6.62
N GLU A 151 -15.57 0.72 7.59
CA GLU A 151 -16.12 1.94 8.21
C GLU A 151 -16.52 3.02 7.19
N ILE A 152 -15.81 3.10 6.05
CA ILE A 152 -16.12 4.08 4.99
C ILE A 152 -17.41 3.72 4.23
N PHE A 153 -17.71 2.42 4.06
CA PHE A 153 -18.75 1.94 3.15
C PHE A 153 -19.91 1.21 3.83
N GLU A 154 -19.71 0.75 5.06
CA GLU A 154 -20.64 -0.07 5.81
C GLU A 154 -21.08 0.73 7.06
N PRO A 155 -22.21 1.45 7.01
CA PRO A 155 -22.62 2.37 8.08
C PRO A 155 -22.90 1.65 9.41
N ASP A 156 -23.29 0.38 9.36
CA ASP A 156 -23.57 -0.44 10.54
C ASP A 156 -22.35 -1.24 11.02
N TYR A 157 -21.18 -1.02 10.42
CA TYR A 157 -19.96 -1.73 10.82
C TYR A 157 -19.34 -1.08 12.06
N THR A 158 -19.36 -1.83 13.17
CA THR A 158 -18.59 -1.52 14.36
C THR A 158 -17.33 -2.38 14.37
N PRO A 159 -16.12 -1.80 14.37
CA PRO A 159 -14.90 -2.58 14.53
C PRO A 159 -14.87 -3.27 15.89
N GLU A 160 -14.24 -4.44 15.95
CA GLU A 160 -13.88 -5.05 17.23
C GLU A 160 -12.96 -4.10 18.00
N SER A 161 -12.96 -4.19 19.34
CA SER A 161 -12.19 -3.28 20.21
C SER A 161 -10.78 -3.02 19.69
N GLU A 162 -10.38 -1.75 19.62
CA GLU A 162 -9.04 -1.40 19.17
C GLU A 162 -7.97 -2.05 20.07
N PRO A 163 -6.87 -2.58 19.50
CA PRO A 163 -5.81 -3.16 20.30
C PRO A 163 -5.16 -2.09 21.19
N ALA A 164 -4.71 -2.50 22.37
CA ALA A 164 -3.88 -1.64 23.20
C ALA A 164 -2.68 -1.14 22.40
N ILE A 165 -2.56 0.19 22.27
CA ILE A 165 -1.54 0.83 21.45
C ILE A 165 -0.37 1.32 22.30
N ALA A 166 0.85 1.09 21.83
CA ALA A 166 2.07 1.57 22.47
C ALA A 166 2.08 3.11 22.54
N PRO A 167 2.66 3.70 23.61
CA PRO A 167 2.91 5.13 23.68
C PRO A 167 3.68 5.65 22.47
N TRP A 168 3.39 6.87 22.03
CA TRP A 168 3.95 7.49 20.83
C TRP A 168 5.47 7.29 20.67
N GLY A 169 6.25 7.60 21.71
CA GLY A 169 7.72 7.53 21.68
C GLY A 169 8.31 6.11 21.67
N LYS A 170 7.50 5.05 21.74
CA LYS A 170 7.97 3.66 21.62
C LYS A 170 8.00 3.15 20.17
N TRP A 171 7.31 3.87 19.27
CA TRP A 171 7.10 3.41 17.91
C TRP A 171 8.38 3.38 17.09
N ARG A 172 8.67 2.21 16.50
CA ARG A 172 9.86 1.94 15.69
C ARG A 172 9.50 1.23 14.39
N MET A 173 10.18 1.59 13.32
CA MET A 173 10.17 0.89 12.04
C MET A 173 11.41 0.00 11.93
N LYS A 174 11.24 -1.30 11.68
CA LYS A 174 12.31 -2.26 11.41
C LYS A 174 12.44 -2.50 9.92
N ILE A 175 13.62 -2.25 9.38
CA ILE A 175 13.96 -2.51 7.97
C ILE A 175 15.29 -3.26 7.93
N GLY A 176 15.24 -4.53 7.54
CA GLY A 176 16.36 -5.45 7.74
C GLY A 176 16.72 -5.54 9.22
N ASP A 177 18.00 -5.38 9.55
CA ASP A 177 18.49 -5.43 10.93
C ASP A 177 18.48 -4.07 11.65
N ARG A 178 17.95 -3.02 11.02
CA ARG A 178 17.96 -1.65 11.56
C ARG A 178 16.60 -1.24 12.08
N LEU A 179 16.62 -0.52 13.21
CA LEU A 179 15.47 0.14 13.80
C LEU A 179 15.55 1.65 13.58
N TYR A 180 14.43 2.23 13.16
CA TYR A 180 14.26 3.65 12.89
C TYR A 180 13.15 4.20 13.77
N GLN A 181 13.42 5.31 14.46
CA GLN A 181 12.46 5.96 15.37
C GLN A 181 11.54 6.90 14.61
N SER A 182 10.38 7.21 15.21
CA SER A 182 9.54 8.32 14.77
C SER A 182 10.33 9.63 14.71
N PRO A 183 10.14 10.48 13.68
CA PRO A 183 10.68 11.83 13.67
C PRO A 183 9.86 12.77 14.58
N PHE A 184 8.66 12.36 15.00
CA PHE A 184 7.75 13.17 15.82
C PHE A 184 7.77 12.66 17.26
N LYS A 185 7.86 13.57 18.24
CA LYS A 185 7.84 13.20 19.66
C LYS A 185 6.43 13.06 20.22
N SER A 186 5.43 13.60 19.53
CA SER A 186 4.03 13.61 19.98
C SER A 186 3.05 13.74 18.82
N PHE A 187 1.77 13.45 19.08
CA PHE A 187 0.69 13.71 18.14
C PHE A 187 0.58 15.19 17.74
N ALA A 188 0.76 16.11 18.69
CA ALA A 188 0.69 17.55 18.42
C ALA A 188 1.78 18.02 17.43
N GLU A 189 2.97 17.43 17.50
CA GLU A 189 4.05 17.72 16.56
C GLU A 189 3.75 17.17 15.16
N TRP A 190 3.25 15.93 15.09
CA TRP A 190 2.81 15.31 13.84
C TRP A 190 1.68 16.11 13.19
N GLU A 191 0.67 16.51 13.96
CA GLU A 191 -0.48 17.27 13.46
C GLU A 191 -0.05 18.62 12.91
N ARG A 192 0.84 19.34 13.61
CA ARG A 192 1.38 20.61 13.14
C ARG A 192 2.09 20.47 11.79
N TYR A 193 2.83 19.38 11.60
CA TYR A 193 3.55 19.13 10.35
C TYR A 193 2.60 18.89 9.17
N PHE A 194 1.52 18.11 9.37
CA PHE A 194 0.62 17.72 8.27
C PHE A 194 -0.56 18.68 8.02
N ASN A 195 -0.95 19.51 9.00
CA ASN A 195 -2.08 20.45 8.86
C ASN A 195 -1.66 21.90 8.55
N HIS A 196 -0.38 22.25 8.69
CA HIS A 196 0.14 23.59 8.38
C HIS A 196 1.24 23.59 7.30
N GLY A 197 1.37 22.48 6.57
CA GLY A 197 2.28 22.32 5.42
C GLY A 197 1.58 22.44 4.07
#